data_AF-A0ABD5HR17-F1
#
_entry.id   AF-A0ABD5HR17-F1
#
_cell.length_a   1.000
_cell.length_b   1.000
_cell.length_c   1.000
_cell.angle_alpha   90.00
_cell.angle_beta   90.00
_cell.angle_gamma   90.00
#
_symmetry.space_group_name_H-M   'P 1'
#
loop_
_entity.id
_entity.type
_entity.pdbx_description
1 polymer ?
#
loop_
_entity_poly.entity_id
_entity_poly.type
_entity_poly.pdbx_seq_one_letter_code
_entity_poly.pdbx_strand_id
1 'polypeptide(L)'
;MNVQRIQEKIDKLNYWDAWVTKLECNYIGDEVILIFKDGDDDVTLQFSGCYKIEYKHSMGYVKEKPIKTFTYEQLPYFLHDIEIGEVEKEGLKLYTCNIIMPPMELEIWCKDIKIER
;
A
#
# COMPACT_ATOMS: atom_id res chain seq x y z
N MET A 1 11.08 -6.88 -11.75
CA MET A 1 10.67 -5.84 -12.71
C MET A 1 11.54 -4.61 -12.46
N ASN A 2 11.91 -3.78 -13.45
CA ASN A 2 12.63 -2.53 -13.12
C ASN A 2 11.67 -1.57 -12.40
N VAL A 3 12.12 -0.86 -11.36
CA VAL A 3 11.39 0.17 -10.60
C VAL A 3 10.55 1.07 -11.51
N GLN A 4 11.15 1.63 -12.58
CA GLN A 4 10.46 2.52 -13.51
C GLN A 4 9.25 1.86 -14.17
N ARG A 5 9.36 0.58 -14.51
CA ARG A 5 8.26 -0.19 -15.12
C ARG A 5 7.15 -0.52 -14.12
N ILE A 6 7.46 -0.61 -12.83
CA ILE A 6 6.46 -0.78 -11.77
C ILE A 6 5.73 0.56 -11.59
N GLN A 7 6.46 1.66 -11.45
CA GLN A 7 5.88 3.00 -11.33
C GLN A 7 4.99 3.32 -12.52
N GLU A 8 5.46 3.11 -13.76
CA GLU A 8 4.65 3.33 -14.98
C GLU A 8 3.37 2.49 -15.04
N LYS A 9 3.32 1.33 -14.37
CA LYS A 9 2.10 0.53 -14.26
C LYS A 9 1.14 1.14 -13.25
N ILE A 10 1.65 1.64 -12.13
CA ILE A 10 0.87 2.29 -11.07
C ILE A 10 0.31 3.63 -11.56
N ASP A 11 1.11 4.44 -12.25
CA ASP A 11 0.71 5.75 -12.80
C ASP A 11 -0.41 5.64 -13.85
N LYS A 12 -0.64 4.45 -14.41
CA LYS A 12 -1.75 4.17 -15.35
C LYS A 12 -3.05 3.78 -14.65
N LEU A 13 -3.02 3.57 -13.33
CA LEU A 13 -4.20 3.28 -12.53
C LEU A 13 -4.81 4.58 -12.03
N ASN A 14 -6.13 4.61 -11.84
CA ASN A 14 -6.79 5.76 -11.21
C ASN A 14 -6.73 5.65 -9.68
N TYR A 15 -5.52 5.58 -9.13
CA TYR A 15 -5.33 5.42 -7.68
C TYR A 15 -5.49 6.73 -6.90
N TRP A 16 -5.34 7.89 -7.55
CA TRP A 16 -5.47 9.17 -6.87
C TRP A 16 -6.90 9.34 -6.35
N ASP A 17 -7.04 9.60 -5.04
CA ASP A 17 -8.30 9.61 -4.30
C ASP A 17 -9.07 8.28 -4.35
N ALA A 18 -8.40 7.16 -4.66
CA ALA A 18 -9.01 5.83 -4.63
C ALA A 18 -9.21 5.36 -3.20
N TRP A 19 -10.40 4.81 -2.91
CA TRP A 19 -10.69 4.17 -1.64
C TRP A 19 -9.88 2.89 -1.45
N VAL A 20 -9.19 2.80 -0.33
CA VAL A 20 -8.54 1.57 0.13
C VAL A 20 -9.61 0.65 0.73
N THR A 21 -9.79 -0.54 0.14
CA THR A 21 -10.74 -1.56 0.59
C THR A 21 -10.11 -2.52 1.58
N LYS A 22 -8.80 -2.79 1.44
CA LYS A 22 -8.10 -3.78 2.25
C LYS A 22 -6.63 -3.43 2.40
N LEU A 23 -6.13 -3.62 3.62
CA LEU A 23 -4.71 -3.63 3.93
C LEU A 23 -4.46 -4.79 4.90
N GLU A 24 -3.73 -5.79 4.46
CA GLU A 24 -3.53 -7.03 5.22
C GLU A 24 -2.05 -7.42 5.24
N CYS A 25 -1.60 -7.84 6.42
CA CYS A 25 -0.26 -8.34 6.66
C CYS A 25 -0.36 -9.84 6.92
N ASN A 26 0.12 -10.66 5.98
CA ASN A 26 0.00 -12.10 5.97
C ASN A 26 1.33 -12.78 6.30
N TYR A 27 1.27 -14.05 6.69
CA TYR A 27 2.43 -14.92 6.94
C TYR A 27 3.50 -14.26 7.83
N ILE A 28 3.10 -13.67 8.96
CA ILE A 28 4.00 -13.03 9.93
C ILE A 28 4.75 -11.82 9.31
N GLY A 29 4.14 -11.19 8.30
CA GLY A 29 4.70 -10.04 7.62
C GLY A 29 5.66 -10.37 6.49
N ASP A 30 5.69 -11.61 6.00
CA ASP A 30 6.36 -11.91 4.73
C ASP A 30 5.60 -11.32 3.53
N GLU A 31 4.26 -11.22 3.64
CA GLU A 31 3.40 -10.67 2.61
C GLU A 31 2.55 -9.49 3.11
N VAL A 32 2.40 -8.48 2.25
CA VAL A 32 1.45 -7.39 2.44
C VAL A 32 0.55 -7.31 1.22
N ILE A 33 -0.75 -7.16 1.44
CA ILE A 33 -1.76 -7.00 0.41
C ILE A 33 -2.47 -5.67 0.63
N LEU A 34 -2.41 -4.79 -0.37
CA LEU A 34 -3.21 -3.58 -0.44
C LEU A 34 -4.20 -3.72 -1.59
N ILE A 35 -5.49 -3.50 -1.32
CA ILE A 35 -6.54 -3.47 -2.34
C ILE A 35 -7.19 -2.09 -2.30
N PHE A 36 -7.38 -1.50 -3.47
CA PHE A 36 -8.06 -0.21 -3.65
C PHE A 36 -8.92 -0.23 -4.91
N LYS A 37 -9.85 0.73 -5.00
CA LYS A 37 -10.73 0.87 -6.17
C LYS A 37 -10.06 1.60 -7.33
N ASP A 38 -10.22 1.08 -8.54
CA ASP A 38 -9.94 1.78 -9.79
C ASP A 38 -11.23 1.81 -10.62
N GLY A 39 -12.05 2.83 -10.40
CA GLY A 39 -13.44 2.84 -10.87
C GLY A 39 -14.28 1.79 -10.12
N ASP A 40 -14.94 0.90 -10.87
CA ASP A 40 -15.74 -0.18 -10.28
C ASP A 40 -14.89 -1.44 -9.93
N ASP A 41 -13.71 -1.56 -10.54
CA ASP A 41 -12.80 -2.70 -10.37
C ASP A 41 -11.92 -2.53 -9.12
N ASP A 42 -11.45 -3.66 -8.58
CA ASP A 42 -10.43 -3.68 -7.52
C ASP A 42 -9.05 -3.86 -8.14
N VAL A 43 -8.07 -3.12 -7.65
CA VAL A 43 -6.65 -3.36 -7.93
C VAL A 43 -5.99 -3.90 -6.67
N THR A 44 -5.22 -4.96 -6.83
CA THR A 44 -4.40 -5.55 -5.76
C THR A 44 -2.92 -5.27 -5.98
N LEU A 45 -2.29 -4.64 -5.00
CA LEU A 45 -0.83 -4.62 -4.85
C LEU A 45 -0.44 -5.69 -3.84
N GLN A 46 0.33 -6.68 -4.29
CA GLN A 46 0.88 -7.73 -3.44
C GLN A 46 2.39 -7.57 -3.33
N PHE A 47 2.87 -7.47 -2.11
CA PHE A 47 4.28 -7.40 -1.75
C PHE A 47 4.68 -8.73 -1.11
N SER A 48 5.77 -9.35 -1.57
CA SER A 48 6.23 -10.66 -1.06
C SER A 48 7.71 -10.64 -0.70
N GLY A 49 8.09 -11.46 0.29
CA GLY A 49 9.44 -11.45 0.85
C GLY A 49 9.77 -10.12 1.49
N CYS A 50 8.87 -9.60 2.32
CA CYS A 50 9.00 -8.31 2.98
C CYS A 50 10.02 -8.36 4.13
N TYR A 51 10.86 -7.33 4.21
CA TYR A 51 11.89 -7.17 5.26
C TYR A 51 11.60 -5.98 6.18
N LYS A 52 10.86 -4.98 5.67
CA LYS A 52 10.43 -3.81 6.44
C LYS A 52 8.97 -3.53 6.10
N ILE A 53 8.16 -3.35 7.13
CA ILE A 53 6.80 -2.86 7.02
C ILE A 53 6.61 -1.84 8.14
N GLU A 54 6.49 -0.58 7.80
CA GLU A 54 6.29 0.51 8.76
C GLU A 54 4.95 1.20 8.51
N TYR A 55 4.11 1.24 9.55
CA TYR A 55 2.83 1.93 9.53
C TYR A 55 2.91 3.15 10.44
N LYS A 56 2.66 4.34 9.89
CA LYS A 56 2.54 5.57 10.67
C LYS A 56 1.12 6.08 10.55
N HIS A 57 0.43 6.17 11.68
CA HIS A 57 -0.89 6.78 11.73
C HIS A 57 -0.78 8.13 12.44
N SER A 58 -1.47 9.14 11.93
CA SER A 58 -1.55 10.44 12.58
C SER A 58 -2.10 10.29 14.01
N MET A 59 -1.34 10.79 14.99
CA MET A 59 -1.74 10.86 16.39
C MET A 59 -2.84 11.90 16.64
N GLY A 60 -3.01 12.86 15.72
CA GLY A 60 -4.08 13.85 15.76
C GLY A 60 -5.42 13.32 15.27
N TYR A 61 -5.46 12.13 14.66
CA TYR A 61 -6.70 11.54 14.18
C TYR A 61 -7.50 10.92 15.32
N VAL A 62 -8.69 11.46 15.56
CA VAL A 62 -9.60 10.98 16.61
C VAL A 62 -10.30 9.70 16.16
N LYS A 63 -10.02 8.58 16.84
CA LYS A 63 -10.65 7.28 16.59
C LYS A 63 -11.97 7.16 17.36
N GLU A 64 -13.02 7.86 16.90
CA GLU A 64 -14.31 7.95 17.61
C GLU A 64 -15.02 6.61 17.84
N LYS A 65 -14.93 5.69 16.86
CA LYS A 65 -15.46 4.33 16.95
C LYS A 65 -14.45 3.33 16.37
N PRO A 66 -14.53 2.03 16.72
CA PRO A 66 -13.63 1.03 16.17
C PRO A 66 -13.77 0.93 14.63
N ILE A 67 -12.67 1.00 13.89
CA ILE A 67 -12.69 0.97 12.40
C ILE A 67 -13.43 -0.25 11.85
N LYS A 68 -13.38 -1.39 12.54
CA LYS A 68 -14.11 -2.62 12.17
C LYS A 68 -15.64 -2.47 12.08
N THR A 69 -16.21 -1.40 12.64
CA THR A 69 -17.66 -1.13 12.59
C THR A 69 -18.03 -0.10 11.52
N PHE A 70 -17.07 0.37 10.72
CA PHE A 70 -17.32 1.29 9.63
C PHE A 70 -17.86 0.53 8.43
N THR A 71 -18.80 1.13 7.69
CA THR A 71 -19.07 0.68 6.31
C THR A 71 -17.90 1.09 5.42
N TYR A 72 -17.79 0.46 4.25
CA TYR A 72 -16.76 0.78 3.29
C TYR A 72 -16.71 2.29 2.94
N GLU A 73 -17.88 2.89 2.70
CA GLU A 73 -18.04 4.32 2.40
C GLU A 73 -17.62 5.24 3.55
N GLN A 74 -17.54 4.73 4.78
CA GLN A 74 -17.12 5.48 5.95
C GLN A 74 -15.60 5.42 6.18
N LEU A 75 -14.89 4.52 5.51
CA LEU A 75 -13.44 4.40 5.69
C LEU A 75 -12.75 5.67 5.16
N PRO A 76 -11.96 6.36 5.99
CA PRO A 76 -11.35 7.65 5.63
C PRO A 76 -10.05 7.48 4.84
N TYR A 77 -9.75 6.29 4.31
CA TYR A 77 -8.46 5.95 3.74
C TYR A 77 -8.51 6.02 2.22
N PHE A 78 -7.93 7.08 1.68
CA PHE A 78 -7.82 7.34 0.25
C PHE A 78 -6.35 7.37 -0.13
N LEU A 79 -5.99 6.75 -1.26
CA LEU A 79 -4.63 6.83 -1.78
C LEU A 79 -4.38 8.22 -2.35
N HIS A 80 -3.32 8.87 -1.87
CA HIS A 80 -2.84 10.15 -2.39
C HIS A 80 -1.58 9.98 -3.21
N ASP A 81 -0.69 9.07 -2.80
CA ASP A 81 0.57 8.85 -3.50
C ASP A 81 1.04 7.41 -3.34
N ILE A 82 1.66 6.86 -4.39
CA ILE A 82 2.34 5.56 -4.38
C ILE A 82 3.67 5.73 -5.13
N GLU A 83 4.77 5.69 -4.39
CA GLU A 83 6.12 5.82 -4.93
C GLU A 83 6.88 4.50 -4.80
N ILE A 84 7.37 3.99 -5.94
CA ILE A 84 8.23 2.81 -6.00
C ILE A 84 9.68 3.24 -6.12
N GLY A 85 10.53 2.65 -5.29
CA GLY A 85 11.97 2.83 -5.31
C GLY A 85 12.71 1.50 -5.19
N GLU A 86 14.01 1.61 -4.98
CA GLU A 86 14.88 0.48 -4.67
C GLU A 86 15.91 0.88 -3.62
N VAL A 87 16.34 -0.11 -2.84
CA VAL A 87 17.39 0.05 -1.84
C VAL A 87 18.27 -1.18 -1.83
N GLU A 88 19.58 -0.98 -1.63
CA GLU A 88 20.50 -2.06 -1.30
C GLU A 88 20.86 -1.96 0.18
N LYS A 89 20.49 -2.98 0.96
CA LYS A 89 20.79 -3.05 2.40
C LYS A 89 21.24 -4.45 2.77
N GLU A 90 22.36 -4.54 3.48
CA GLU A 90 22.94 -5.84 3.92
C GLU A 90 23.18 -6.82 2.75
N GLY A 91 23.51 -6.30 1.58
CA GLY A 91 23.73 -7.10 0.36
C GLY A 91 22.44 -7.59 -0.32
N LEU A 92 21.27 -7.18 0.17
CA LEU A 92 19.97 -7.45 -0.46
C LEU A 92 19.53 -6.24 -1.27
N LYS A 93 19.17 -6.47 -2.53
CA LYS A 93 18.46 -5.50 -3.37
C LYS A 93 16.97 -5.70 -3.18
N LEU A 94 16.28 -4.67 -2.73
CA LEU A 94 14.85 -4.69 -2.39
C LEU A 94 14.14 -3.57 -3.14
N TYR A 95 12.88 -3.78 -3.50
CA TYR A 95 12.00 -2.69 -3.88
C TYR A 95 11.52 -1.99 -2.61
N THR A 96 11.32 -0.69 -2.70
CA THR A 96 10.63 0.09 -1.69
C THR A 96 9.30 0.58 -2.25
N CYS A 97 8.27 0.62 -1.42
CA CYS A 97 6.98 1.21 -1.75
C CYS A 97 6.58 2.14 -0.63
N ASN A 98 6.46 3.43 -0.92
CA ASN A 98 5.93 4.44 -0.01
C ASN A 98 4.51 4.78 -0.45
N ILE A 99 3.56 4.67 0.46
CA ILE A 99 2.14 4.94 0.21
C ILE A 99 1.68 6.02 1.18
N ILE A 100 1.10 7.09 0.64
CA ILE A 100 0.45 8.15 1.40
C ILE A 100 -1.05 7.91 1.30
N MET A 101 -1.69 7.60 2.43
CA MET A 101 -3.14 7.43 2.53
C MET A 101 -3.69 8.04 3.83
N PRO A 102 -3.82 9.37 3.90
CA PRO A 102 -4.17 10.06 5.13
C PRO A 102 -5.42 9.46 5.78
N PRO A 103 -5.43 9.27 7.11
CA PRO A 103 -4.44 9.71 8.10
C PRO A 103 -3.23 8.76 8.31
N MET A 104 -2.93 7.87 7.35
CA MET A 104 -1.86 6.88 7.45
C MET A 104 -0.80 7.02 6.34
N GLU A 105 0.42 6.64 6.68
CA GLU A 105 1.53 6.44 5.74
C GLU A 105 2.06 5.01 5.92
N LEU A 106 2.50 4.39 4.82
CA LEU A 106 3.00 3.02 4.80
C LEU A 106 4.29 2.95 3.99
N GLU A 107 5.32 2.34 4.57
CA GLU A 107 6.58 2.05 3.90
C GLU A 107 6.85 0.54 3.94
N ILE A 108 7.00 -0.06 2.76
CA ILE A 108 7.25 -1.50 2.59
C ILE A 108 8.55 -1.72 1.82
N TRP A 109 9.42 -2.60 2.32
CA TRP A 109 10.61 -3.06 1.61
C TRP A 109 10.48 -4.56 1.34
N CYS A 110 10.52 -4.97 0.08
CA CYS A 110 10.23 -6.35 -0.33
C CYS A 110 11.08 -6.83 -1.51
N LYS A 111 11.03 -8.13 -1.79
CA LYS A 111 11.72 -8.75 -2.93
C LYS A 111 10.91 -8.71 -4.22
N ASP A 112 9.59 -8.73 -4.13
CA ASP A 112 8.70 -8.74 -5.28
C ASP A 112 7.46 -7.88 -5.06
N ILE A 113 6.96 -7.28 -6.15
CA ILE A 113 5.73 -6.49 -6.21
C ILE A 113 4.91 -6.98 -7.39
N LYS A 114 3.69 -7.42 -7.13
CA LYS A 114 2.69 -7.77 -8.15
C LYS A 114 1.53 -6.79 -8.12
N ILE A 115 1.02 -6.54 -9.32
CA ILE A 115 -0.12 -5.65 -9.56
C ILE A 115 -1.15 -6.47 -10.34
N GLU A 116 -2.31 -6.69 -9.76
CA GLU A 116 -3.41 -7.50 -10.31
C GLU A 116 -4.70 -6.68 -10.36
N ARG A 117 -5.51 -6.90 -11.40
CA ARG A 117 -6.87 -6.38 -11.58
C ARG A 117 -7.84 -7.55 -11.55
#